data_AF-A0A6V8K6B1-F1
#
_entry.id   AF-A0A6V8K6B1-F1
#
_cell.length_a   1.000
_cell.length_b   1.000
_cell.length_c   1.000
_cell.angle_alpha   90.00
_cell.angle_beta   90.00
_cell.angle_gamma   90.00
#
_symmetry.space_group_name_H-M   'P 1'
#
loop_
_entity.id
_entity.type
_entity.pdbx_description
1 polymer ?
#
loop_
_entity_poly.entity_id
_entity_poly.type
_entity_poly.pdbx_seq_one_letter_code
_entity_poly.pdbx_strand_id
1 'polypeptide(L)'
;MTSDNHTRNRELQQDARAWADFTGTKYTAALRQMDSPLAQGLLGEPVSARHLIATLADHEVVGARGGSPRLGENGFRSEAAWRFDRETDFIKLALITDMLRMFTPMPDSERPEVDTYSLKHTAEYFLGWHCSYVSNGRLIWAAAALGLPIVDPGGSGPNLLIGVPEREHDYVRRMTGSGQTRPKADHHRPAGYEYLQTVLARAAAGERITRAWVRPAPVALSAPFHDWLVLQAGRNDVVGDLAGDYVVGVRDSDHRIARTPDDLLAIFHVVSHSPEAYDAVVSAIAEWMRTVPSAAPLRTESIGGGDHDHGGWGANSGTVERYEYRCPCGDGAIIEEHDNVPGFREHDVRIDCFKCEDEWRFVGGRSVRDWGLMPVAVSATI
;
A
#
# COMPACT_ATOMS: atom_id res chain seq x y z
N MET A 1 8.89 30.06 -24.06
CA MET A 1 7.80 29.07 -23.96
C MET A 1 7.45 28.38 -25.29
N THR A 2 8.07 28.70 -26.43
CA THR A 2 7.75 28.10 -27.75
C THR A 2 8.64 26.93 -28.17
N SER A 3 9.91 26.84 -27.72
CA SER A 3 10.82 25.77 -28.16
C SER A 3 10.42 24.39 -27.66
N ASP A 4 9.96 24.25 -26.41
CA ASP A 4 9.62 22.94 -25.82
C ASP A 4 8.44 22.27 -26.51
N ASN A 5 7.43 23.05 -26.93
CA ASN A 5 6.30 22.52 -27.70
C ASN A 5 6.71 22.06 -29.10
N HIS A 6 7.67 22.74 -29.75
CA HIS A 6 8.18 22.31 -31.05
C HIS A 6 9.04 21.05 -30.94
N THR A 7 9.86 20.93 -29.90
CA THR A 7 10.69 19.75 -29.64
C THR A 7 9.82 18.54 -29.31
N ARG A 8 8.86 18.67 -28.39
CA ARG A 8 7.94 17.57 -28.02
C ARG A 8 7.11 17.08 -29.21
N ASN A 9 6.66 17.99 -30.08
CA ASN A 9 5.95 17.63 -31.30
C ASN A 9 6.87 16.88 -32.28
N ARG A 10 8.15 17.26 -32.39
CA ARG A 10 9.12 16.57 -33.24
C ARG A 10 9.44 15.15 -32.75
N GLU A 11 9.63 14.96 -31.45
CA GLU A 11 9.89 13.66 -30.83
C GLU A 11 8.72 12.70 -31.04
N LEU A 12 7.50 13.18 -30.79
CA LEU A 12 6.27 12.43 -31.05
C LEU A 12 6.17 11.96 -32.51
N GLN A 13 6.47 12.84 -33.47
CA GLN A 13 6.45 12.49 -34.89
C GLN A 13 7.52 11.45 -35.26
N GLN A 14 8.71 11.51 -34.65
CA GLN A 14 9.76 10.52 -34.88
C GLN A 14 9.35 9.15 -34.33
N ASP A 15 8.77 9.13 -33.13
CA ASP A 15 8.27 7.91 -32.53
C ASP A 15 7.12 7.32 -33.36
N ALA A 16 6.19 8.15 -33.84
CA ALA A 16 5.09 7.70 -34.69
C ALA A 16 5.57 7.08 -36.01
N ARG A 17 6.65 7.60 -36.61
CA ARG A 17 7.27 7.00 -37.80
C ARG A 17 7.90 5.66 -37.46
N ALA A 18 8.74 5.60 -36.42
CA ALA A 18 9.38 4.36 -36.01
C ALA A 18 8.37 3.25 -35.67
N TRP A 19 7.27 3.61 -35.00
CA TRP A 19 6.20 2.67 -34.68
C TRP A 19 5.42 2.20 -35.91
N ALA A 20 5.14 3.11 -36.84
CA ALA A 20 4.50 2.78 -38.12
C ALA A 20 5.36 1.79 -38.92
N ASP A 21 6.65 2.06 -39.04
CA ASP A 21 7.60 1.20 -39.74
C ASP A 21 7.73 -0.18 -39.06
N PHE A 22 7.81 -0.21 -37.72
CA PHE A 22 7.98 -1.44 -36.96
C PHE A 22 6.75 -2.36 -36.98
N THR A 23 5.54 -1.79 -36.86
CA THR A 23 4.29 -2.58 -36.77
C THR A 23 3.57 -2.73 -38.12
N GLY A 24 4.02 -2.01 -39.15
CA GLY A 24 3.35 -1.90 -40.44
C GLY A 24 2.02 -1.12 -40.39
N THR A 25 1.76 -0.34 -39.32
CA THR A 25 0.60 0.55 -39.27
C THR A 25 0.83 1.83 -40.07
N LYS A 26 -0.24 2.58 -40.37
CA LYS A 26 -0.11 3.89 -41.03
C LYS A 26 0.44 4.91 -40.03
N TYR A 27 1.30 5.82 -40.49
CA TYR A 27 1.82 6.93 -39.68
C TYR A 27 0.73 7.70 -38.93
N THR A 28 -0.39 8.02 -39.59
CA THR A 28 -1.50 8.74 -38.95
C THR A 28 -2.22 7.93 -37.88
N ALA A 29 -2.24 6.60 -37.98
CA ALA A 29 -2.77 5.72 -36.96
C ALA A 29 -1.79 5.61 -35.78
N ALA A 30 -0.49 5.47 -36.03
CA ALA A 30 0.54 5.51 -35.00
C ALA A 30 0.50 6.83 -34.22
N LEU A 31 0.41 7.97 -34.91
CA LEU A 31 0.33 9.28 -34.29
C LEU A 31 -0.91 9.40 -33.37
N ARG A 32 -2.08 8.92 -33.82
CA ARG A 32 -3.30 8.88 -32.99
C ARG A 32 -3.14 8.04 -31.72
N GLN A 33 -2.45 6.91 -31.81
CA GLN A 33 -2.17 6.09 -30.63
C GLN A 33 -1.31 6.84 -29.62
N MET A 34 -0.27 7.54 -30.10
CA MET A 34 0.65 8.28 -29.24
C MET A 34 0.06 9.60 -28.71
N ASP A 35 -0.91 10.20 -29.42
CA ASP A 35 -1.68 11.36 -28.97
C ASP A 35 -2.82 10.99 -28.00
N SER A 36 -3.09 9.70 -27.80
CA SER A 36 -4.14 9.23 -26.89
C SER A 36 -3.87 9.72 -25.45
N PRO A 37 -4.89 10.19 -24.70
CA PRO A 37 -4.76 10.51 -23.28
C PRO A 37 -4.18 9.36 -22.44
N LEU A 38 -4.45 8.11 -22.85
CA LEU A 38 -3.98 6.90 -22.19
C LEU A 38 -2.50 6.57 -22.48
N ALA A 39 -1.86 7.28 -23.42
CA ALA A 39 -0.46 7.07 -23.81
C ALA A 39 0.45 8.25 -23.40
N GLN A 40 -0.04 9.19 -22.59
CA GLN A 40 0.69 10.42 -22.23
C GLN A 40 1.63 10.27 -21.03
N GLY A 41 1.86 9.04 -20.52
CA GLY A 41 2.68 8.83 -19.32
C GLY A 41 1.95 9.29 -18.06
N LEU A 42 1.06 8.44 -17.55
CA LEU A 42 0.22 8.76 -16.38
C LEU A 42 1.03 8.80 -15.08
N LEU A 43 2.07 7.96 -14.96
CA LEU A 43 2.96 7.89 -13.80
C LEU A 43 4.41 8.27 -14.14
N GLY A 44 4.64 9.05 -15.19
CA GLY A 44 5.97 9.50 -15.56
C GLY A 44 6.02 10.03 -16.99
N GLU A 45 7.21 10.19 -17.55
CA GLU A 45 7.35 10.63 -18.94
C GLU A 45 6.71 9.63 -19.92
N PRO A 46 6.09 10.08 -21.02
CA PRO A 46 5.57 9.20 -22.06
C PRO A 46 6.66 8.21 -22.53
N VAL A 47 6.29 6.94 -22.69
CA VAL A 47 7.22 5.94 -23.19
C VAL A 47 7.58 6.25 -24.65
N SER A 48 8.86 6.17 -25.01
CA SER A 48 9.27 6.36 -26.39
C SER A 48 9.12 5.08 -27.20
N ALA A 49 8.50 5.16 -28.38
CA ALA A 49 8.38 4.02 -29.29
C ALA A 49 9.76 3.54 -29.77
N ARG A 50 10.68 4.46 -30.05
CA ARG A 50 12.04 4.12 -30.45
C ARG A 50 12.79 3.40 -29.34
N HIS A 51 12.61 3.82 -28.09
CA HIS A 51 13.19 3.15 -26.93
C HIS A 51 12.65 1.74 -26.73
N LEU A 52 11.32 1.58 -26.84
CA LEU A 52 10.69 0.25 -26.84
C LEU A 52 11.29 -0.64 -27.94
N ILE A 53 11.34 -0.17 -29.19
CA ILE A 53 11.89 -0.94 -30.31
C ILE A 53 13.37 -1.30 -30.08
N ALA A 54 14.20 -0.35 -29.62
CA ALA A 54 15.60 -0.60 -29.31
C ALA A 54 15.78 -1.65 -28.21
N THR A 55 14.89 -1.69 -27.21
CA THR A 55 14.91 -2.72 -26.15
C THR A 55 14.83 -4.14 -26.71
N LEU A 56 14.05 -4.37 -27.78
CA LEU A 56 13.95 -5.69 -28.42
C LEU A 56 15.22 -6.09 -29.20
N ALA A 57 16.07 -5.12 -29.57
CA ALA A 57 17.34 -5.39 -30.22
C ALA A 57 18.46 -5.60 -29.19
N ASP A 58 18.53 -4.70 -28.21
CA ASP A 58 19.77 -4.43 -27.47
C ASP A 58 19.73 -4.91 -26.00
N HIS A 59 18.54 -5.16 -25.42
CA HIS A 59 18.45 -5.54 -24.01
C HIS A 59 19.16 -6.86 -23.72
N GLU A 60 19.90 -6.93 -22.61
CA GLU A 60 20.79 -8.06 -22.32
C GLU A 60 20.07 -9.41 -22.23
N VAL A 61 18.90 -9.46 -21.58
CA VAL A 61 18.10 -10.68 -21.42
C VAL A 61 17.25 -10.96 -22.66
N VAL A 62 16.40 -9.99 -23.04
CA VAL A 62 15.30 -10.18 -24.00
C VAL A 62 15.63 -9.75 -25.43
N GLY A 63 16.74 -9.04 -25.63
CA GLY A 63 17.16 -8.55 -26.93
C GLY A 63 17.68 -9.65 -27.85
N ALA A 64 17.65 -9.38 -29.15
CA ALA A 64 18.11 -10.30 -30.18
C ALA A 64 19.64 -10.49 -30.20
N ARG A 65 20.43 -9.50 -29.71
CA ARG A 65 21.91 -9.48 -29.76
C ARG A 65 22.50 -9.88 -31.15
N GLY A 66 21.84 -9.44 -32.23
CA GLY A 66 22.23 -9.76 -33.61
C GLY A 66 21.78 -11.14 -34.14
N GLY A 67 21.03 -11.92 -33.36
CA GLY A 67 20.40 -13.19 -33.75
C GLY A 67 18.88 -13.11 -33.86
N SER A 68 18.19 -14.24 -33.70
CA SER A 68 16.71 -14.27 -33.64
C SER A 68 16.19 -13.58 -32.37
N PRO A 69 15.02 -12.92 -32.42
CA PRO A 69 14.40 -12.33 -31.23
C PRO A 69 14.23 -13.35 -30.12
N ARG A 70 14.71 -13.03 -28.92
CA ARG A 70 14.52 -13.86 -27.72
C ARG A 70 13.17 -13.63 -27.06
N LEU A 71 12.43 -12.61 -27.48
CA LEU A 71 11.12 -12.26 -26.97
C LEU A 71 10.11 -12.22 -28.12
N GLY A 72 8.98 -12.91 -27.91
CA GLY A 72 7.84 -12.89 -28.81
C GLY A 72 6.55 -12.63 -28.05
N GLU A 73 5.40 -12.69 -28.73
CA GLU A 73 4.09 -12.36 -28.14
C GLU A 73 3.81 -13.15 -26.86
N ASN A 74 4.13 -14.45 -26.86
CA ASN A 74 3.85 -15.33 -25.72
C ASN A 74 4.90 -15.28 -24.59
N GLY A 75 5.95 -14.48 -24.73
CA GLY A 75 7.00 -14.31 -23.72
C GLY A 75 8.39 -14.71 -24.21
N PHE A 76 9.26 -15.02 -23.24
CA PHE A 76 10.67 -15.34 -23.46
C PHE A 76 10.85 -16.65 -24.23
N ARG A 77 11.81 -16.70 -25.15
CA ARG A 77 12.09 -17.82 -26.07
C ARG A 77 10.89 -18.27 -26.90
N SER A 78 9.88 -17.41 -27.03
CA SER A 78 8.69 -17.70 -27.84
C SER A 78 9.01 -17.64 -29.33
N GLU A 79 8.68 -18.70 -30.06
CA GLU A 79 8.72 -18.70 -31.53
C GLU A 79 7.54 -17.93 -32.15
N ALA A 80 6.52 -17.60 -31.36
CA ALA A 80 5.37 -16.84 -31.83
C ALA A 80 5.77 -15.38 -32.10
N ALA A 81 5.68 -14.99 -33.37
CA ALA A 81 5.88 -13.62 -33.83
C ALA A 81 4.89 -12.65 -33.15
N TRP A 82 5.30 -11.39 -33.03
CA TRP A 82 4.46 -10.30 -32.52
C TRP A 82 3.16 -10.15 -33.31
N ARG A 83 2.05 -9.96 -32.60
CA ARG A 83 0.72 -9.75 -33.21
C ARG A 83 0.21 -8.37 -32.85
N PHE A 84 0.43 -7.44 -33.78
CA PHE A 84 -0.06 -6.06 -33.67
C PHE A 84 -1.45 -5.93 -34.26
N ASP A 85 -2.40 -5.41 -33.48
CA ASP A 85 -3.75 -5.07 -33.96
C ASP A 85 -3.78 -3.79 -34.80
N ARG A 86 -2.69 -3.01 -34.74
CA ARG A 86 -2.41 -1.75 -35.44
C ARG A 86 -3.32 -0.58 -35.05
N GLU A 87 -4.17 -0.76 -34.06
CA GLU A 87 -5.15 0.22 -33.60
C GLU A 87 -4.83 0.72 -32.19
N THR A 88 -4.42 -0.17 -31.29
CA THR A 88 -4.26 0.11 -29.86
C THR A 88 -2.96 -0.41 -29.25
N ASP A 89 -2.09 -1.06 -30.03
CA ASP A 89 -0.88 -1.70 -29.52
C ASP A 89 0.02 -0.79 -28.70
N PHE A 90 0.28 0.45 -29.15
CA PHE A 90 1.12 1.39 -28.42
C PHE A 90 0.43 1.86 -27.14
N ILE A 91 -0.89 2.10 -27.19
CA ILE A 91 -1.68 2.48 -26.02
C ILE A 91 -1.59 1.38 -24.95
N LYS A 92 -1.72 0.11 -25.35
CA LYS A 92 -1.59 -1.04 -24.45
C LYS A 92 -0.21 -1.09 -23.80
N LEU A 93 0.87 -0.91 -24.57
CA LEU A 93 2.23 -0.89 -24.02
C LEU A 93 2.46 0.31 -23.08
N ALA A 94 1.94 1.48 -23.42
CA ALA A 94 2.02 2.66 -22.55
C ALA A 94 1.28 2.42 -21.22
N LEU A 95 0.06 1.85 -21.26
CA LEU A 95 -0.70 1.50 -20.06
C LEU A 95 -0.01 0.44 -19.19
N ILE A 96 0.57 -0.59 -19.81
CA ILE A 96 1.36 -1.59 -19.09
C ILE A 96 2.59 -0.93 -18.44
N THR A 97 3.25 -0.02 -19.16
CA THR A 97 4.41 0.74 -18.65
C THR A 97 4.01 1.58 -17.43
N ASP A 98 2.91 2.31 -17.49
CA ASP A 98 2.43 3.09 -16.35
C ASP A 98 1.97 2.21 -15.20
N MET A 99 1.32 1.06 -15.46
CA MET A 99 1.01 0.08 -14.44
C MET A 99 2.27 -0.43 -13.72
N LEU A 100 3.33 -0.76 -14.45
CA LEU A 100 4.60 -1.17 -13.86
C LEU A 100 5.27 -0.04 -13.05
N ARG A 101 5.14 1.21 -13.47
CA ARG A 101 5.65 2.38 -12.73
C ARG A 101 4.97 2.62 -11.41
N MET A 102 3.79 2.04 -11.14
CA MET A 102 3.13 2.22 -9.84
C MET A 102 3.91 1.59 -8.69
N PHE A 103 4.64 0.52 -8.99
CA PHE A 103 5.47 -0.22 -8.04
C PHE A 103 6.72 0.57 -7.65
N THR A 104 7.26 0.27 -6.48
CA THR A 104 8.58 0.71 -6.06
C THR A 104 9.64 -0.05 -6.86
N PRO A 105 10.58 0.60 -7.57
CA PRO A 105 11.63 -0.10 -8.28
C PRO A 105 12.49 -0.93 -7.31
N MET A 106 12.70 -2.20 -7.63
CA MET A 106 13.64 -3.02 -6.86
C MET A 106 15.09 -2.61 -7.15
N PRO A 107 15.98 -2.60 -6.14
CA PRO A 107 17.41 -2.41 -6.37
C PRO A 107 17.99 -3.53 -7.23
N ASP A 108 18.99 -3.22 -8.08
CA ASP A 108 19.67 -4.21 -8.92
C ASP A 108 20.36 -5.34 -8.12
N SER A 109 20.64 -5.11 -6.83
CA SER A 109 21.23 -6.10 -5.93
C SER A 109 20.24 -7.16 -5.45
N GLU A 110 18.94 -6.92 -5.60
CA GLU A 110 17.90 -7.84 -5.14
C GLU A 110 17.42 -8.72 -6.30
N ARG A 111 17.21 -10.01 -6.01
CA ARG A 111 16.70 -10.94 -7.00
C ARG A 111 15.18 -10.76 -7.12
N PRO A 112 14.63 -10.53 -8.33
CA PRO A 112 13.20 -10.54 -8.57
C PRO A 112 12.52 -11.84 -8.14
N GLU A 113 11.32 -11.73 -7.57
CA GLU A 113 10.52 -12.88 -7.11
C GLU A 113 9.20 -13.01 -7.86
N VAL A 114 8.71 -11.93 -8.49
CA VAL A 114 7.41 -11.91 -9.15
C VAL A 114 7.51 -12.45 -10.58
N ASP A 115 6.85 -13.58 -10.82
CA ASP A 115 6.76 -14.19 -12.15
C ASP A 115 5.84 -13.36 -13.08
N THR A 116 6.30 -13.18 -14.32
CA THR A 116 5.58 -12.47 -15.38
C THR A 116 4.15 -12.95 -15.58
N TYR A 117 3.85 -14.25 -15.47
CA TYR A 117 2.51 -14.79 -15.63
C TYR A 117 1.57 -14.25 -14.55
N SER A 118 2.01 -14.21 -13.29
CA SER A 118 1.18 -13.64 -12.23
C SER A 118 0.97 -12.13 -12.44
N LEU A 119 2.05 -11.42 -12.79
CA LEU A 119 1.99 -9.97 -13.00
C LEU A 119 1.13 -9.61 -14.23
N LYS A 120 1.11 -10.47 -15.25
CA LYS A 120 0.25 -10.39 -16.44
C LYS A 120 -1.23 -10.41 -16.05
N HIS A 121 -1.64 -11.36 -15.23
CA HIS A 121 -3.03 -11.43 -14.72
C HIS A 121 -3.38 -10.21 -13.87
N THR A 122 -2.46 -9.76 -13.02
CA THR A 122 -2.64 -8.52 -12.25
C THR A 122 -2.86 -7.31 -13.17
N ALA A 123 -2.10 -7.22 -14.27
CA ALA A 123 -2.28 -6.17 -15.27
C ALA A 123 -3.63 -6.28 -16.00
N GLU A 124 -4.08 -7.48 -16.37
CA GLU A 124 -5.39 -7.71 -17.00
C GLU A 124 -6.55 -7.32 -16.08
N TYR A 125 -6.47 -7.62 -14.78
CA TYR A 125 -7.50 -7.20 -13.83
C TYR A 125 -7.47 -5.69 -13.57
N PHE A 126 -6.28 -5.12 -13.36
CA PHE A 126 -6.14 -3.70 -13.04
C PHE A 126 -6.51 -2.81 -14.23
N LEU A 127 -6.09 -3.18 -15.44
CA LEU A 127 -6.32 -2.41 -16.66
C LEU A 127 -7.56 -2.85 -17.44
N GLY A 128 -8.34 -3.83 -16.97
CA GLY A 128 -9.31 -4.57 -17.78
C GLY A 128 -10.33 -3.74 -18.55
N TRP A 129 -10.72 -2.57 -18.04
CA TRP A 129 -11.61 -1.63 -18.75
C TRP A 129 -10.95 -0.93 -19.96
N HIS A 130 -9.62 -0.91 -20.03
CA HIS A 130 -8.82 -0.25 -21.07
C HIS A 130 -7.97 -1.22 -21.88
N CYS A 131 -7.58 -2.34 -21.27
CA CYS A 131 -6.76 -3.39 -21.84
C CYS A 131 -7.20 -4.74 -21.26
N SER A 132 -8.11 -5.42 -21.95
CA SER A 132 -8.70 -6.69 -21.49
C SER A 132 -7.76 -7.90 -21.61
N TYR A 133 -6.67 -7.76 -22.38
CA TYR A 133 -5.68 -8.81 -22.57
C TYR A 133 -4.29 -8.23 -22.60
N VAL A 134 -3.41 -8.80 -21.78
CA VAL A 134 -1.98 -8.51 -21.73
C VAL A 134 -1.26 -9.80 -22.03
N SER A 135 -0.34 -9.78 -23.00
CA SER A 135 0.51 -10.92 -23.26
C SER A 135 1.77 -10.88 -22.40
N ASN A 136 2.32 -12.05 -22.08
CA ASN A 136 3.59 -12.14 -21.36
C ASN A 136 4.70 -11.37 -22.10
N GLY A 137 4.73 -11.45 -23.44
CA GLY A 137 5.69 -10.73 -24.26
C GLY A 137 5.62 -9.22 -24.06
N ARG A 138 4.41 -8.63 -24.14
CA ARG A 138 4.22 -7.18 -23.96
C ARG A 138 4.57 -6.73 -22.55
N LEU A 139 4.24 -7.51 -21.53
CA LEU A 139 4.59 -7.22 -20.14
C LEU A 139 6.11 -7.20 -19.94
N ILE A 140 6.80 -8.25 -20.41
CA ILE A 140 8.27 -8.36 -20.34
C ILE A 140 8.92 -7.21 -21.12
N TRP A 141 8.39 -6.87 -22.29
CA TRP A 141 8.92 -5.79 -23.12
C TRP A 141 8.82 -4.43 -22.40
N ALA A 142 7.67 -4.12 -21.81
CA ALA A 142 7.51 -2.89 -21.04
C ALA A 142 8.42 -2.84 -19.82
N ALA A 143 8.56 -3.96 -19.08
CA ALA A 143 9.46 -4.05 -17.93
C ALA A 143 10.93 -3.82 -18.33
N ALA A 144 11.37 -4.44 -19.44
CA ALA A 144 12.72 -4.28 -19.97
C ALA A 144 12.98 -2.84 -20.40
N ALA A 145 12.02 -2.20 -21.04
CA ALA A 145 12.13 -0.81 -21.46
C ALA A 145 12.15 0.17 -20.28
N LEU A 146 11.52 -0.18 -19.14
CA LEU A 146 11.65 0.58 -17.90
C LEU A 146 12.99 0.38 -17.19
N GLY A 147 13.79 -0.59 -17.62
CA GLY A 147 15.02 -0.98 -16.94
C GLY A 147 14.76 -1.67 -15.61
N LEU A 148 13.60 -2.32 -15.44
CA LEU A 148 13.37 -3.15 -14.26
C LEU A 148 14.32 -4.37 -14.30
N PRO A 149 14.83 -4.84 -13.16
CA PRO A 149 15.58 -6.09 -13.12
C PRO A 149 14.76 -7.25 -13.69
N ILE A 150 15.35 -8.02 -14.60
CA ILE A 150 14.70 -9.19 -15.23
C ILE A 150 15.61 -10.39 -15.09
N VAL A 151 15.09 -11.48 -14.53
CA VAL A 151 15.85 -12.72 -14.32
C VAL A 151 15.14 -13.89 -14.97
N ASP A 152 15.92 -14.68 -15.73
CA ASP A 152 15.51 -16.01 -16.18
C ASP A 152 15.65 -16.98 -14.99
N PRO A 153 14.55 -17.58 -14.49
CA PRO A 153 14.62 -18.52 -13.38
C PRO A 153 15.30 -19.85 -13.75
N GLY A 154 15.73 -20.05 -15.00
CA GLY A 154 16.41 -21.25 -15.48
C GLY A 154 15.48 -22.32 -16.03
N GLY A 155 14.20 -21.98 -16.24
CA GLY A 155 13.18 -22.87 -16.79
C GLY A 155 13.14 -22.93 -18.32
N SER A 156 12.37 -23.88 -18.86
CA SER A 156 12.00 -23.93 -20.29
C SER A 156 10.75 -23.09 -20.60
N GLY A 157 10.11 -22.50 -19.59
CA GLY A 157 8.89 -21.73 -19.73
C GLY A 157 9.11 -20.33 -20.34
N PRO A 158 8.04 -19.69 -20.83
CA PRO A 158 8.12 -18.36 -21.44
C PRO A 158 8.16 -17.21 -20.43
N ASN A 159 8.16 -17.53 -19.14
CA ASN A 159 8.05 -16.57 -18.06
C ASN A 159 9.43 -16.14 -17.56
N LEU A 160 9.52 -14.90 -17.12
CA LEU A 160 10.68 -14.34 -16.42
C LEU A 160 10.25 -13.84 -15.03
N LEU A 161 11.22 -13.55 -14.17
CA LEU A 161 10.98 -12.82 -12.93
C LEU A 161 11.23 -11.33 -13.18
N ILE A 162 10.30 -10.47 -12.74
CA ILE A 162 10.35 -9.00 -12.93
C ILE A 162 10.57 -8.31 -11.59
N GLY A 163 11.48 -7.35 -11.56
CA GLY A 163 11.88 -6.59 -10.37
C GLY A 163 10.80 -5.62 -9.88
N VAL A 164 9.72 -6.18 -9.34
CA VAL A 164 8.69 -5.48 -8.56
C VAL A 164 8.57 -6.15 -7.18
N PRO A 165 8.32 -5.40 -6.09
CA PRO A 165 8.22 -5.98 -4.75
C PRO A 165 7.05 -6.95 -4.68
N GLU A 166 7.30 -8.18 -4.20
CA GLU A 166 6.28 -9.24 -4.12
C GLU A 166 5.05 -8.77 -3.33
N ARG A 167 5.27 -8.09 -2.20
CA ARG A 167 4.20 -7.61 -1.32
C ARG A 167 3.35 -6.52 -1.96
N GLU A 168 3.96 -5.61 -2.72
CA GLU A 168 3.20 -4.60 -3.47
C GLU A 168 2.39 -5.25 -4.59
N HIS A 169 2.97 -6.23 -5.28
CA HIS A 169 2.26 -7.00 -6.29
C HIS A 169 1.08 -7.79 -5.71
N ASP A 170 1.25 -8.47 -4.57
CA ASP A 170 0.17 -9.19 -3.89
C ASP A 170 -0.97 -8.26 -3.46
N TYR A 171 -0.63 -7.09 -2.90
CA TYR A 171 -1.62 -6.06 -2.56
C TYR A 171 -2.50 -5.71 -3.76
N VAL A 172 -1.90 -5.38 -4.91
CA VAL A 172 -2.64 -5.00 -6.13
C VAL A 172 -3.48 -6.17 -6.63
N ARG A 173 -2.88 -7.37 -6.69
CA ARG A 173 -3.56 -8.60 -7.13
C ARG A 173 -4.82 -8.87 -6.31
N ARG A 174 -4.77 -8.72 -4.98
CA ARG A 174 -5.93 -8.94 -4.10
C ARG A 174 -6.95 -7.81 -4.13
N MET A 175 -6.52 -6.57 -4.43
CA MET A 175 -7.43 -5.45 -4.62
C MET A 175 -8.25 -5.56 -5.92
N THR A 176 -7.67 -6.11 -6.99
CA THR A 176 -8.33 -6.20 -8.30
C THR A 176 -8.90 -7.58 -8.63
N GLY A 177 -8.36 -8.64 -8.03
CA GLY A 177 -8.75 -10.02 -8.30
C GLY A 177 -10.13 -10.38 -7.74
N SER A 178 -10.94 -11.10 -8.52
CA SER A 178 -12.21 -11.65 -8.05
C SER A 178 -12.00 -12.80 -7.07
N GLY A 179 -12.73 -12.81 -5.95
CA GLY A 179 -12.71 -13.92 -4.98
C GLY A 179 -11.51 -13.96 -4.04
N GLN A 180 -10.66 -12.93 -4.06
CA GLN A 180 -9.55 -12.77 -3.11
C GLN A 180 -10.02 -11.99 -1.87
N THR A 181 -9.45 -12.30 -0.71
CA THR A 181 -9.63 -11.49 0.51
C THR A 181 -8.97 -10.14 0.26
N ARG A 182 -9.73 -9.04 0.27
CA ARG A 182 -9.17 -7.71 0.06
C ARG A 182 -8.26 -7.31 1.24
N PRO A 183 -7.08 -6.72 0.97
CA PRO A 183 -6.27 -6.10 2.00
C PRO A 183 -7.08 -5.09 2.82
N LYS A 184 -6.89 -5.08 4.13
CA LYS A 184 -7.52 -4.10 5.04
C LYS A 184 -6.58 -2.94 5.37
N ALA A 185 -5.27 -3.17 5.28
CA ALA A 185 -4.24 -2.18 5.48
C ALA A 185 -3.53 -1.83 4.17
N ASP A 186 -2.90 -0.65 4.12
CA ASP A 186 -2.34 -0.06 2.91
C ASP A 186 -0.81 0.10 2.93
N HIS A 187 -0.12 -0.47 3.93
CA HIS A 187 1.34 -0.34 4.06
C HIS A 187 2.14 -1.06 2.97
N HIS A 188 1.50 -1.96 2.21
CA HIS A 188 2.05 -2.57 0.99
C HIS A 188 1.41 -2.04 -0.29
N ARG A 189 0.61 -0.98 -0.22
CA ARG A 189 0.05 -0.33 -1.41
C ARG A 189 1.15 0.36 -2.21
N PRO A 190 1.31 0.06 -3.52
CA PRO A 190 2.24 0.79 -4.35
C PRO A 190 1.93 2.29 -4.39
N ALA A 191 2.96 3.13 -4.38
CA ALA A 191 2.81 4.59 -4.31
C ALA A 191 2.00 5.19 -5.47
N GLY A 192 2.04 4.55 -6.65
CA GLY A 192 1.27 5.00 -7.82
C GLY A 192 -0.16 4.48 -7.90
N TYR A 193 -0.57 3.56 -7.02
CA TYR A 193 -1.82 2.80 -7.15
C TYR A 193 -3.07 3.70 -7.22
N GLU A 194 -3.32 4.51 -6.18
CA GLU A 194 -4.52 5.37 -6.11
C GLU A 194 -4.53 6.43 -7.21
N TYR A 195 -3.36 7.01 -7.48
CA TYR A 195 -3.23 8.03 -8.51
C TYR A 195 -3.56 7.44 -9.88
N LEU A 196 -2.94 6.31 -10.24
CA LEU A 196 -3.15 5.65 -11.53
C LEU A 196 -4.61 5.24 -11.71
N GLN A 197 -5.24 4.64 -10.70
CA GLN A 197 -6.66 4.28 -10.72
C GLN A 197 -7.54 5.51 -10.98
N THR A 198 -7.25 6.63 -10.32
CA THR A 198 -7.99 7.89 -10.48
C THR A 198 -7.80 8.48 -11.88
N VAL A 199 -6.57 8.55 -12.38
CA VAL A 199 -6.29 9.19 -13.67
C VAL A 199 -6.68 8.33 -14.87
N LEU A 200 -6.69 7.00 -14.74
CA LEU A 200 -7.21 6.11 -15.79
C LEU A 200 -8.67 6.40 -16.09
N ALA A 201 -9.51 6.53 -15.06
CA ALA A 201 -10.92 6.85 -15.22
C ALA A 201 -11.13 8.19 -15.95
N ARG A 202 -10.33 9.21 -15.60
CA ARG A 202 -10.37 10.54 -16.23
C ARG A 202 -9.86 10.51 -17.67
N ALA A 203 -8.73 9.85 -17.93
CA ALA A 203 -8.17 9.71 -19.26
C ALA A 203 -9.12 8.95 -20.20
N ALA A 204 -9.83 7.94 -19.69
CA ALA A 204 -10.85 7.21 -20.44
C ALA A 204 -12.08 8.07 -20.77
N ALA A 205 -12.40 9.07 -19.94
CA ALA A 205 -13.41 10.08 -20.23
C ALA A 205 -12.94 11.14 -21.25
N GLY A 206 -11.70 11.03 -21.76
CA GLY A 206 -11.12 11.96 -22.72
C GLY A 206 -10.48 13.20 -22.09
N GLU A 207 -10.38 13.26 -20.75
CA GLU A 207 -9.69 14.36 -20.08
C GLU A 207 -8.19 14.32 -20.35
N ARG A 208 -7.61 15.48 -20.67
CA ARG A 208 -6.15 15.62 -20.72
C ARG A 208 -5.59 15.72 -19.31
N ILE A 209 -4.73 14.78 -18.95
CA ILE A 209 -4.00 14.79 -17.68
C ILE A 209 -2.82 15.76 -17.83
N THR A 210 -2.90 16.92 -17.18
CA THR A 210 -1.89 17.99 -17.29
C THR A 210 -0.96 18.06 -16.07
N ARG A 211 -1.35 17.44 -14.95
CA ARG A 211 -0.52 17.38 -13.74
C ARG A 211 0.43 16.20 -13.84
N ALA A 212 1.72 16.47 -13.81
CA ALA A 212 2.73 15.43 -13.69
C ALA A 212 2.59 14.74 -12.32
N TRP A 213 2.55 13.41 -12.32
CA TRP A 213 2.65 12.64 -11.09
C TRP A 213 4.05 12.82 -10.51
N VAL A 214 4.12 13.09 -9.22
CA VAL A 214 5.37 13.13 -8.47
C VAL A 214 5.30 11.99 -7.46
N ARG A 215 6.21 11.02 -7.59
CA ARG A 215 6.29 9.91 -6.65
C ARG A 215 6.51 10.47 -5.24
N PRO A 216 5.65 10.15 -4.26
CA PRO A 216 5.90 10.50 -2.88
C PRO A 216 7.23 9.93 -2.40
N ALA A 217 7.99 10.72 -1.64
CA ALA A 217 9.19 10.20 -1.00
C ALA A 217 8.81 9.10 0.00
N PRO A 218 9.55 7.98 0.07
CA PRO A 218 9.33 6.98 1.10
C PRO A 218 9.49 7.62 2.48
N VAL A 219 8.45 7.58 3.31
CA VAL A 219 8.54 8.06 4.68
C VAL A 219 8.90 6.87 5.56
N ALA A 220 10.17 6.76 5.94
CA ALA A 220 10.62 5.82 6.96
C ALA A 220 10.10 6.29 8.33
N LEU A 221 8.84 5.96 8.62
CA LEU A 221 8.26 6.24 9.92
C LEU A 221 8.72 5.17 10.91
N SER A 222 9.51 5.57 11.90
CA SER A 222 9.93 4.70 13.01
C SER A 222 8.70 4.02 13.64
N ALA A 223 8.80 2.71 13.88
CA ALA A 223 7.78 1.92 14.55
C ALA A 223 8.44 0.98 15.58
N PRO A 224 9.03 1.51 16.67
CA PRO A 224 9.81 0.70 17.61
C PRO A 224 9.00 -0.42 18.26
N PHE A 225 7.71 -0.18 18.51
CA PHE A 225 6.81 -1.21 19.05
C PHE A 225 6.57 -2.34 18.04
N HIS A 226 6.34 -2.00 16.77
CA HIS A 226 6.26 -2.98 15.69
C HIS A 226 7.53 -3.83 15.61
N ASP A 227 8.69 -3.18 15.56
CA ASP A 227 9.98 -3.84 15.43
C ASP A 227 10.22 -4.79 16.60
N TRP A 228 9.90 -4.36 17.82
CA TRP A 228 9.98 -5.20 19.01
C TRP A 228 9.01 -6.38 18.97
N LEU A 229 7.76 -6.17 18.56
CA LEU A 229 6.74 -7.21 18.49
C LEU A 229 7.13 -8.27 17.45
N VAL A 230 7.65 -7.86 16.29
CA VAL A 230 8.17 -8.77 15.25
C VAL A 230 9.29 -9.66 15.81
N LEU A 231 10.18 -9.12 16.64
CA LEU A 231 11.27 -9.88 17.28
C LEU A 231 10.78 -10.91 18.29
N GLN A 232 9.52 -10.81 18.77
CA GLN A 232 8.95 -11.82 19.66
C GLN A 232 8.42 -13.04 18.90
N ALA A 233 8.23 -12.94 17.58
CA ALA A 233 7.73 -14.05 16.77
C ALA A 233 8.67 -15.27 16.86
N GLY A 234 8.09 -16.43 17.20
CA GLY A 234 8.82 -17.69 17.37
C GLY A 234 9.20 -18.02 18.81
N ARG A 235 8.86 -17.17 19.80
CA ARG A 235 8.83 -17.59 21.21
C ARG A 235 7.72 -18.63 21.43
N ASN A 236 7.96 -19.57 22.33
CA ASN A 236 6.98 -20.59 22.72
C ASN A 236 6.22 -20.16 23.98
N ASP A 237 5.55 -19.01 23.89
CA ASP A 237 4.69 -18.42 24.91
C ASP A 237 3.57 -17.61 24.24
N VAL A 238 2.59 -17.15 25.02
CA VAL A 238 1.41 -16.43 24.50
C VAL A 238 1.78 -15.14 23.74
N VAL A 239 2.90 -14.50 24.09
CA VAL A 239 3.39 -13.30 23.38
C VAL A 239 3.99 -13.69 22.05
N GLY A 240 4.73 -14.80 21.99
CA GLY A 240 5.28 -15.37 20.76
C GLY A 240 4.21 -15.81 19.77
N ASP A 241 3.15 -16.45 20.25
CA ASP A 241 2.01 -16.87 19.43
C ASP A 241 1.29 -15.64 18.83
N LEU A 242 0.94 -14.66 19.67
CA LEU A 242 0.36 -13.39 19.23
C LEU A 242 1.26 -12.67 18.20
N ALA A 243 2.56 -12.60 18.47
CA ALA A 243 3.52 -11.96 17.58
C ALA A 243 3.61 -12.69 16.22
N GLY A 244 3.57 -14.02 16.23
CA GLY A 244 3.52 -14.84 15.02
C GLY A 244 2.31 -14.51 14.15
N ASP A 245 1.11 -14.51 14.74
CA ASP A 245 -0.13 -14.17 14.04
C ASP A 245 -0.13 -12.72 13.54
N TYR A 246 0.34 -11.78 14.36
CA TYR A 246 0.50 -10.38 13.99
C TYR A 246 1.44 -10.21 12.79
N VAL A 247 2.59 -10.89 12.78
CA VAL A 247 3.57 -10.82 11.68
C VAL A 247 2.96 -11.32 10.38
N VAL A 248 2.23 -12.45 10.42
CA VAL A 248 1.52 -12.97 9.24
C VAL A 248 0.46 -11.96 8.78
N GLY A 249 -0.33 -11.43 9.70
CA GLY A 249 -1.37 -10.46 9.44
C GLY A 249 -0.87 -9.16 8.80
N VAL A 250 0.27 -8.64 9.26
CA VAL A 250 0.94 -7.47 8.67
C VAL A 250 1.54 -7.82 7.32
N ARG A 251 2.26 -8.95 7.20
CA ARG A 251 2.85 -9.38 5.92
C ARG A 251 1.79 -9.47 4.82
N ASP A 252 0.62 -9.99 5.17
CA ASP A 252 -0.47 -10.23 4.23
C ASP A 252 -1.42 -9.02 4.14
N SER A 253 -1.09 -7.87 4.76
CA SER A 253 -1.94 -6.65 4.74
C SER A 253 -3.38 -6.84 5.27
N ASP A 254 -3.61 -7.89 6.06
CA ASP A 254 -4.87 -8.11 6.76
C ASP A 254 -5.00 -7.17 7.97
N HIS A 255 -3.87 -6.69 8.49
CA HIS A 255 -3.76 -5.84 9.68
C HIS A 255 -2.75 -4.72 9.37
N ARG A 256 -2.94 -3.54 9.96
CA ARG A 256 -1.98 -2.42 9.83
C ARG A 256 -0.73 -2.66 10.69
N ILE A 257 0.34 -1.92 10.42
CA ILE A 257 1.51 -1.88 11.29
C ILE A 257 1.13 -1.21 12.62
N ALA A 258 1.31 -1.90 13.74
CA ALA A 258 1.16 -1.35 15.08
C ALA A 258 2.36 -0.49 15.46
N ARG A 259 2.26 0.83 15.33
CA ARG A 259 3.37 1.75 15.67
C ARG A 259 3.47 1.97 17.17
N THR A 260 2.34 1.88 17.86
CA THR A 260 2.22 1.97 19.32
C THR A 260 1.42 0.78 19.88
N PRO A 261 1.47 0.56 21.20
CA PRO A 261 0.54 -0.33 21.90
C PRO A 261 -0.94 -0.06 21.60
N ASP A 262 -1.34 1.21 21.45
CA ASP A 262 -2.72 1.59 21.10
C ASP A 262 -3.11 1.06 19.72
N ASP A 263 -2.18 1.10 18.75
CA ASP A 263 -2.44 0.55 17.43
C ASP A 263 -2.69 -0.95 17.45
N LEU A 264 -2.01 -1.69 18.34
CA LEU A 264 -2.24 -3.12 18.51
C LEU A 264 -3.62 -3.41 19.09
N LEU A 265 -4.07 -2.63 20.07
CA LEU A 265 -5.44 -2.76 20.60
C LEU A 265 -6.48 -2.44 19.53
N ALA A 266 -6.26 -1.40 18.73
CA ALA A 266 -7.16 -1.07 17.64
C ALA A 266 -7.20 -2.14 16.54
N ILE A 267 -6.07 -2.82 16.26
CA ILE A 267 -6.04 -4.00 15.39
C ILE A 267 -6.84 -5.15 16.02
N PHE A 268 -6.60 -5.40 17.31
CA PHE A 268 -7.30 -6.44 18.06
C PHE A 268 -8.81 -6.25 18.00
N HIS A 269 -9.33 -5.03 18.17
CA HIS A 269 -10.77 -4.75 18.12
C HIS A 269 -11.46 -5.01 16.77
N VAL A 270 -10.71 -5.09 15.66
CA VAL A 270 -11.29 -5.24 14.31
C VAL A 270 -11.04 -6.61 13.68
N VAL A 271 -10.27 -7.46 14.34
CA VAL A 271 -9.91 -8.80 13.86
C VAL A 271 -10.71 -9.82 14.65
N SER A 272 -11.19 -10.86 13.99
CA SER A 272 -11.81 -11.99 14.70
C SER A 272 -10.74 -12.70 15.53
N HIS A 273 -10.92 -12.74 16.85
CA HIS A 273 -9.98 -13.37 17.78
C HIS A 273 -10.73 -14.23 18.81
N SER A 274 -10.00 -15.09 19.52
CA SER A 274 -10.54 -15.78 20.70
C SER A 274 -10.53 -14.83 21.91
N PRO A 275 -11.32 -15.10 22.96
CA PRO A 275 -11.29 -14.30 24.19
C PRO A 275 -9.89 -14.21 24.85
N GLU A 276 -9.08 -15.27 24.74
CA GLU A 276 -7.74 -15.37 25.32
C GLU A 276 -6.71 -14.50 24.59
N ALA A 277 -6.96 -14.12 23.34
CA ALA A 277 -6.06 -13.28 22.56
C ALA A 277 -5.88 -11.89 23.20
N TYR A 278 -6.88 -11.39 23.92
CA TYR A 278 -6.75 -10.13 24.65
C TYR A 278 -5.69 -10.20 25.75
N ASP A 279 -5.63 -11.30 26.50
CA ASP A 279 -4.68 -11.45 27.60
C ASP A 279 -3.24 -11.51 27.07
N ALA A 280 -3.05 -12.09 25.87
CA ALA A 280 -1.78 -12.05 25.15
C ALA A 280 -1.41 -10.63 24.72
N VAL A 281 -2.37 -9.82 24.26
CA VAL A 281 -2.14 -8.41 23.91
C VAL A 281 -1.72 -7.59 25.14
N VAL A 282 -2.43 -7.73 26.27
CA VAL A 282 -2.06 -7.07 27.53
C VAL A 282 -0.66 -7.49 27.97
N SER A 283 -0.34 -8.78 27.88
CA SER A 283 0.98 -9.33 28.23
C SER A 283 2.10 -8.75 27.36
N ALA A 284 1.89 -8.64 26.05
CA ALA A 284 2.83 -8.05 25.12
C ALA A 284 3.07 -6.55 25.42
N ILE A 285 2.00 -5.79 25.68
CA ILE A 285 2.09 -4.36 26.02
C ILE A 285 2.83 -4.18 27.36
N ALA A 286 2.55 -5.02 28.36
CA ALA A 286 3.22 -4.99 29.65
C ALA A 286 4.71 -5.33 29.54
N GLU A 287 5.10 -6.27 28.69
CA GLU A 287 6.50 -6.59 28.43
C GLU A 287 7.23 -5.46 27.68
N TRP A 288 6.59 -4.86 26.67
CA TRP A 288 7.13 -3.69 25.98
C TRP A 288 7.38 -2.51 26.93
N MET A 289 6.40 -2.14 27.74
CA MET A 289 6.52 -1.02 28.67
C MET A 289 7.59 -1.25 29.76
N ARG A 290 7.90 -2.52 30.09
CA ARG A 290 9.01 -2.86 31.00
C ARG A 290 10.37 -2.77 30.32
N THR A 291 10.45 -3.12 29.03
CA THR A 291 11.71 -3.13 28.27
C THR A 291 12.10 -1.76 27.72
N VAL A 292 11.13 -0.85 27.57
CA VAL A 292 11.35 0.52 27.08
C VAL A 292 10.94 1.55 28.14
N PRO A 293 11.89 2.08 28.91
CA PRO A 293 11.61 2.99 30.04
C PRO A 293 10.89 4.29 29.66
N SER A 294 10.95 4.70 28.40
CA SER A 294 10.28 5.88 27.85
C SER A 294 9.02 5.55 27.04
N ALA A 295 8.47 4.33 27.17
CA ALA A 295 7.24 3.96 26.48
C ALA A 295 6.11 4.93 26.88
N ALA A 296 5.45 5.51 25.88
CA ALA A 296 4.29 6.35 26.11
C ALA A 296 3.19 5.52 26.77
N PRO A 297 2.50 6.05 27.80
CA PRO A 297 1.30 5.44 28.35
C PRO A 297 0.22 5.30 27.28
N LEU A 298 -0.61 4.28 27.43
CA LEU A 298 -1.69 3.96 26.52
C LEU A 298 -2.79 5.05 26.58
N ARG A 299 -3.24 5.54 25.44
CA ARG A 299 -4.41 6.42 25.33
C ARG A 299 -5.33 5.88 24.24
N THR A 300 -6.43 5.27 24.66
CA THR A 300 -7.34 4.58 23.76
C THR A 300 -8.15 5.54 22.89
N GLU A 301 -8.78 4.99 21.85
CA GLU A 301 -9.58 5.73 20.88
C GLU A 301 -10.79 6.43 21.54
N SER A 302 -11.01 7.71 21.20
CA SER A 302 -12.23 8.44 21.57
C SER A 302 -13.43 7.88 20.80
N ILE A 303 -14.48 7.46 21.51
CA ILE A 303 -15.71 6.89 20.93
C ILE A 303 -16.92 7.82 21.06
N GLY A 304 -16.82 8.89 21.84
CA GLY A 304 -17.87 9.89 21.94
C GLY A 304 -17.53 11.01 22.93
N GLY A 305 -18.40 12.00 22.98
CA GLY A 305 -18.35 13.04 23.99
C GLY A 305 -19.34 14.17 23.72
N GLY A 306 -19.64 14.93 24.77
CA GLY A 306 -20.57 16.05 24.67
C GLY A 306 -20.50 16.99 25.87
N ASP A 307 -20.97 18.22 25.64
CA ASP A 307 -21.10 19.24 26.66
C ASP A 307 -22.55 19.29 27.12
N HIS A 308 -22.75 19.31 28.43
CA HIS A 308 -24.05 19.51 29.04
C HIS A 308 -24.03 20.81 29.85
N ASP A 309 -24.89 21.75 29.45
CA ASP A 309 -25.15 22.96 30.22
C ASP A 309 -25.93 22.58 31.50
N HIS A 310 -25.35 22.85 32.66
CA HIS A 310 -26.05 22.70 33.92
C HIS A 310 -26.71 24.02 34.33
N GLY A 311 -28.02 24.12 34.11
CA GLY A 311 -28.87 25.19 34.61
C GLY A 311 -29.29 24.97 36.07
N GLY A 312 -28.40 25.24 37.03
CA GLY A 312 -28.70 25.15 38.46
C GLY A 312 -29.42 26.38 39.01
N TRP A 313 -30.52 26.20 39.75
CA TRP A 313 -31.18 27.26 40.52
C TRP A 313 -30.29 27.68 41.71
N GLY A 314 -29.59 28.81 41.58
CA GLY A 314 -28.98 29.54 42.71
C GLY A 314 -27.45 29.53 42.81
N ALA A 315 -26.73 28.80 41.96
CA ALA A 315 -25.26 28.86 41.85
C ALA A 315 -24.88 29.02 40.36
N ASN A 316 -23.87 29.84 40.09
CA ASN A 316 -23.47 30.31 38.76
C ASN A 316 -23.46 29.20 37.67
N SER A 317 -23.84 29.57 36.44
CA SER A 317 -23.83 28.67 35.27
C SER A 317 -22.45 28.04 35.04
N GLY A 318 -22.43 26.76 34.69
CA GLY A 318 -21.23 26.04 34.25
C GLY A 318 -21.57 24.88 33.33
N THR A 319 -20.52 24.28 32.75
CA THR A 319 -20.62 23.15 31.83
C THR A 319 -20.07 21.89 32.49
N VAL A 320 -20.68 20.75 32.20
CA VAL A 320 -20.06 19.44 32.43
C VAL A 320 -19.70 18.86 31.07
N GLU A 321 -18.42 18.62 30.85
CA GLU A 321 -17.90 17.95 29.65
C GLU A 321 -17.71 16.47 29.99
N ARG A 322 -18.19 15.58 29.12
CA ARG A 322 -17.97 14.15 29.25
C ARG A 322 -17.40 13.61 27.96
N TYR A 323 -16.27 12.92 28.03
CA TYR A 323 -15.63 12.23 26.92
C TYR A 323 -15.56 10.74 27.22
N GLU A 324 -15.90 9.93 26.21
CA GLU A 324 -15.89 8.48 26.30
C GLU A 324 -14.83 7.93 25.37
N TYR A 325 -13.98 7.06 25.91
CA TYR A 325 -12.93 6.37 25.17
C TYR A 325 -13.15 4.88 25.24
N ARG A 326 -12.77 4.15 24.18
CA ARG A 326 -12.91 2.70 24.12
C ARG A 326 -12.05 2.06 25.22
N CYS A 327 -12.61 1.12 25.96
CA CYS A 327 -11.85 0.33 26.93
C CYS A 327 -10.81 -0.56 26.21
N PRO A 328 -9.62 -0.87 26.78
CA PRO A 328 -8.64 -1.75 26.14
C PRO A 328 -9.20 -3.09 25.68
N CYS A 329 -10.09 -3.74 26.43
CA CYS A 329 -10.72 -5.00 26.01
C CYS A 329 -11.79 -4.84 24.92
N GLY A 330 -12.31 -3.63 24.72
CA GLY A 330 -13.41 -3.33 23.79
C GLY A 330 -14.82 -3.43 24.40
N ASP A 331 -14.98 -4.06 25.58
CA ASP A 331 -16.29 -4.36 26.21
C ASP A 331 -16.74 -3.32 27.25
N GLY A 332 -16.31 -2.06 27.11
CA GLY A 332 -16.66 -0.98 28.04
C GLY A 332 -16.07 0.36 27.60
N ALA A 333 -16.01 1.32 28.52
CA ALA A 333 -15.48 2.65 28.24
C ALA A 333 -14.55 3.16 29.35
N ILE A 334 -13.72 4.13 29.00
CA ILE A 334 -13.06 5.02 29.95
C ILE A 334 -13.82 6.34 29.89
N ILE A 335 -14.25 6.84 31.04
CA ILE A 335 -15.05 8.05 31.18
C ILE A 335 -14.15 9.15 31.72
N GLU A 336 -13.98 10.22 30.95
CA GLU A 336 -13.30 11.45 31.34
C GLU A 336 -14.37 12.53 31.53
N GLU A 337 -14.52 13.03 32.76
CA GLU A 337 -15.54 14.02 33.12
C GLU A 337 -14.88 15.30 33.66
N HIS A 338 -15.34 16.45 33.18
CA HIS A 338 -14.92 17.77 33.65
C HIS A 338 -16.13 18.58 34.09
N ASP A 339 -16.27 18.75 35.41
CA ASP A 339 -17.19 19.71 35.97
C ASP A 339 -16.53 21.09 36.03
N ASN A 340 -17.00 22.02 35.20
CA ASN A 340 -16.54 23.40 35.17
C ASN A 340 -17.47 24.37 35.93
N VAL A 341 -18.41 23.85 36.73
CA VAL A 341 -19.33 24.66 37.55
C VAL A 341 -18.54 25.44 38.61
N PRO A 342 -18.69 26.79 38.65
CA PRO A 342 -17.99 27.61 39.66
C PRO A 342 -18.32 27.17 41.09
N GLY A 343 -17.31 26.72 41.83
CA GLY A 343 -17.44 26.23 43.21
C GLY A 343 -17.40 24.70 43.35
N PHE A 344 -17.53 23.95 42.26
CA PHE A 344 -17.54 22.48 42.21
C PHE A 344 -16.55 21.91 41.19
N ARG A 345 -15.51 22.68 40.81
CA ARG A 345 -14.54 22.31 39.77
C ARG A 345 -13.84 21.00 40.10
N GLU A 346 -14.38 19.91 39.57
CA GLU A 346 -13.92 18.55 39.76
C GLU A 346 -13.66 17.94 38.38
N HIS A 347 -12.56 17.22 38.28
CA HIS A 347 -12.18 16.52 37.07
C HIS A 347 -11.86 15.09 37.47
N ASP A 348 -12.47 14.13 36.81
CA ASP A 348 -12.28 12.72 37.11
C ASP A 348 -12.04 11.91 35.82
N VAL A 349 -11.31 10.82 35.96
CA VAL A 349 -11.19 9.81 34.92
C VAL A 349 -11.26 8.42 35.54
N ARG A 350 -12.15 7.59 35.00
CA ARG A 350 -12.41 6.24 35.53
C ARG A 350 -12.56 5.20 34.43
N ILE A 351 -12.17 3.97 34.73
CA ILE A 351 -12.38 2.81 33.86
C ILE A 351 -13.77 2.25 34.19
N ASP A 352 -14.69 2.30 33.23
CA ASP A 352 -16.04 1.73 33.34
C ASP A 352 -16.06 0.38 32.61
N CYS A 353 -15.32 -0.57 33.17
CA CYS A 353 -15.20 -1.94 32.67
C CYS A 353 -14.66 -2.88 33.76
N PHE A 354 -15.46 -3.86 34.17
CA PHE A 354 -15.10 -4.82 35.23
C PHE A 354 -13.82 -5.62 34.95
N LYS A 355 -13.51 -5.89 33.68
CA LYS A 355 -12.27 -6.61 33.34
C LYS A 355 -11.05 -5.69 33.46
N CYS A 356 -11.14 -4.50 32.86
CA CYS A 356 -9.99 -3.61 32.74
C CYS A 356 -9.72 -2.77 33.99
N GLU A 357 -10.66 -2.62 34.91
CA GLU A 357 -10.42 -1.92 36.18
C GLU A 357 -9.32 -2.58 37.04
N ASP A 358 -9.18 -3.90 36.94
CA ASP A 358 -8.15 -4.67 37.64
C ASP A 358 -6.85 -4.81 36.84
N GLU A 359 -6.93 -4.82 35.51
CA GLU A 359 -5.79 -5.05 34.61
C GLU A 359 -5.02 -3.78 34.25
N TRP A 360 -5.65 -2.62 34.38
CA TRP A 360 -5.08 -1.34 33.96
C TRP A 360 -5.18 -0.32 35.07
N ARG A 361 -4.16 0.55 35.14
CA ARG A 361 -4.15 1.68 36.06
C ARG A 361 -3.75 2.96 35.36
N PHE A 362 -4.30 4.08 35.81
CA PHE A 362 -3.86 5.39 35.37
C PHE A 362 -2.42 5.68 35.83
N VAL A 363 -1.64 6.25 34.93
CA VAL A 363 -0.27 6.69 35.21
C VAL A 363 -0.33 7.93 36.11
N GLY A 364 0.24 7.82 37.31
CA GLY A 364 0.23 8.91 38.29
C GLY A 364 1.00 10.15 37.85
N GLY A 365 0.62 11.31 38.42
CA GLY A 365 1.27 12.60 38.14
C GLY A 365 0.82 13.29 36.84
N ARG A 366 -0.14 12.71 36.13
CA ARG A 366 -0.78 13.30 34.94
C ARG A 366 -2.09 14.01 35.31
N SER A 367 -2.47 15.00 34.51
CA SER A 367 -3.79 15.62 34.62
C SER A 367 -4.86 14.69 34.06
N VAL A 368 -6.12 14.95 34.41
CA VAL A 368 -7.26 14.24 33.80
C VAL A 368 -7.20 14.36 32.28
N ARG A 369 -6.97 15.55 31.71
CA ARG A 369 -6.89 15.70 30.25
C ARG A 369 -5.71 14.96 29.59
N ASP A 370 -4.62 14.75 30.32
CA ASP A 370 -3.41 14.02 29.86
C ASP A 370 -3.31 12.61 30.46
N TRP A 371 -4.45 12.01 30.81
CA TRP A 371 -4.49 10.65 31.35
C TRP A 371 -3.86 9.66 30.36
N GLY A 372 -3.30 8.59 30.93
CA GLY A 372 -2.80 7.44 30.18
C GLY A 372 -2.82 6.20 31.06
N LEU A 373 -2.92 5.03 30.45
CA LEU A 373 -2.97 3.75 31.13
C LEU A 373 -1.64 3.01 31.05
N MET A 374 -1.38 2.18 32.05
CA MET A 374 -0.38 1.12 31.99
C MET A 374 -0.96 -0.18 32.57
N PRO A 375 -0.53 -1.35 32.07
CA PRO A 375 -0.94 -2.61 32.66
C PRO A 375 -0.52 -2.69 34.14
N VAL A 376 -1.42 -3.17 34.98
CA VAL A 376 -1.08 -3.67 36.31
C VAL A 376 -0.29 -4.95 36.06
N ALA A 377 0.95 -5.03 36.55
CA ALA A 377 1.86 -6.13 36.21
C ALA A 377 1.16 -7.48 36.40
N VAL A 378 0.86 -8.17 35.30
CA VAL A 378 0.25 -9.49 35.33
C VAL A 378 1.26 -10.38 36.03
N SER A 379 0.94 -10.81 37.26
CA SER A 379 1.74 -11.82 37.94
C SER A 379 1.72 -13.05 37.06
N ALA A 380 2.88 -13.37 36.48
CA ALA A 380 3.06 -14.54 35.62
C ALA A 380 2.56 -15.77 36.37
N THR A 381 1.36 -16.22 36.02
CA THR A 381 0.85 -17.51 36.44
C THR A 381 0.96 -18.38 35.19
N ILE A 382 2.02 -19.20 35.21
CA ILE A 382 2.40 -20.18 34.21
C ILE A 382 1.34 -21.26 34.10
#